data_AF-A0A7D5S013-F1
#
_entry.id   AF-A0A7D5S013-F1
#
_cell.length_a   1.000
_cell.length_b   1.000
_cell.length_c   1.000
_cell.angle_alpha   90.00
_cell.angle_beta   90.00
_cell.angle_gamma   90.00
#
_symmetry.space_group_name_H-M   'P 1'
#
loop_
_entity.id
_entity.type
_entity.pdbx_description
1 polymer ?
#
loop_
_entity_poly.entity_id
_entity_poly.type
_entity_poly.pdbx_seq_one_letter_code
_entity_poly.pdbx_strand_id
1 'polypeptide(L)' 'MWEDAIRDYSKGIELNPNNFNFYNNRGLAYGNLGQWDKAIMDLNKVIELDRKINLHIHIGMPHKIN' A
#
# COMPACT_ATOMS: atom_id res chain seq x y z
N MET A 1 -16.37 12.47 -2.51
CA MET A 1 -16.82 11.35 -3.37
C MET A 1 -15.68 10.34 -3.48
N TRP A 2 -15.91 9.10 -3.93
CA TRP A 2 -14.83 8.10 -3.99
C TRP A 2 -13.67 8.55 -4.91
N GLU A 3 -13.99 9.33 -5.93
CA GLU A 3 -13.06 9.96 -6.86
C GLU A 3 -12.14 11.00 -6.17
N ASP A 4 -12.68 11.80 -5.24
CA ASP A 4 -11.86 12.73 -4.45
C ASP A 4 -10.90 11.98 -3.53
N ALA A 5 -11.39 10.91 -2.88
CA ALA A 5 -10.56 10.07 -2.04
C ALA A 5 -9.40 9.45 -2.84
N ILE A 6 -9.67 8.96 -4.05
CA ILE A 6 -8.64 8.45 -4.97
C ILE A 6 -7.58 9.52 -5.27
N ARG A 7 -8.00 10.76 -5.53
CA ARG A 7 -7.08 11.87 -5.80
C ARG A 7 -6.21 12.18 -4.57
N ASP A 8 -6.80 12.23 -3.38
CA ASP A 8 -6.08 12.55 -2.15
C ASP A 8 -5.08 11.44 -1.77
N TYR A 9 -5.48 10.17 -1.90
CA TYR A 9 -4.56 9.05 -1.69
C TYR A 9 -3.46 8.98 -2.76
N SER A 10 -3.74 9.38 -4.00
CA SER A 10 -2.70 9.45 -5.04
C SER A 10 -1.63 10.49 -4.71
N LYS A 11 -2.02 11.67 -4.22
CA LYS A 11 -1.07 12.66 -3.68
C LYS A 11 -0.32 12.12 -2.47
N GLY A 12 -1.00 11.40 -1.57
CA GLY A 12 -0.36 10.73 -0.44
C GLY A 12 0.73 9.74 -0.86
N ILE A 13 0.49 8.99 -1.95
CA ILE A 13 1.46 8.07 -2.54
C ILE A 13 2.66 8.81 -3.13
N GLU A 14 2.44 9.94 -3.82
CA GLU A 14 3.53 10.77 -4.33
C GLU A 14 4.43 11.30 -3.21
N LEU A 15 3.83 11.70 -2.08
CA LEU A 15 4.55 12.22 -0.91
C LEU A 15 5.24 11.12 -0.09
N ASN A 16 4.61 9.96 0.06
CA ASN A 16 5.15 8.81 0.79
C ASN A 16 4.76 7.48 0.13
N PRO A 17 5.56 7.01 -0.84
CA PRO A 17 5.24 5.79 -1.60
C PRO A 17 5.44 4.49 -0.80
N ASN A 18 5.96 4.56 0.44
CA ASN A 18 6.12 3.38 1.29
C ASN A 18 4.98 3.25 2.33
N ASN A 19 4.07 4.22 2.41
CA ASN A 19 2.93 4.14 3.31
C ASN A 19 1.81 3.30 2.68
N PHE A 20 1.73 2.04 3.08
CA PHE A 20 0.74 1.10 2.55
C PHE A 20 -0.72 1.54 2.78
N ASN A 21 -1.00 2.39 3.78
CA ASN A 21 -2.37 2.86 4.04
C ASN A 21 -2.97 3.62 2.86
N PHE A 22 -2.16 4.38 2.11
CA PHE A 22 -2.64 5.11 0.94
C PHE A 22 -3.06 4.16 -0.18
N TYR A 23 -2.27 3.11 -0.43
CA TYR A 23 -2.62 2.08 -1.41
C TYR A 23 -3.87 1.30 -0.96
N ASN A 24 -3.94 0.88 0.31
CA ASN A 24 -5.10 0.16 0.82
C ASN A 24 -6.40 0.96 0.65
N ASN A 25 -6.40 2.22 1.08
CA ASN A 25 -7.60 3.05 1.03
C ASN A 25 -7.97 3.45 -0.40
N ARG A 26 -6.98 3.68 -1.29
CA ARG A 26 -7.25 3.92 -2.72
C ARG A 26 -7.79 2.69 -3.42
N GLY A 27 -7.29 1.50 -3.09
CA GLY A 27 -7.81 0.23 -3.61
C GLY A 27 -9.27 -0.01 -3.19
N LEU A 28 -9.61 0.26 -1.93
CA LEU A 28 -11.00 0.19 -1.46
C LEU A 28 -11.90 1.20 -2.20
N ALA A 29 -11.44 2.43 -2.41
CA ALA A 29 -12.19 3.42 -3.17
C ALA A 29 -12.42 2.99 -4.63
N TYR A 30 -11.42 2.40 -5.29
CA TYR A 30 -11.59 1.80 -6.61
C TYR A 30 -12.60 0.65 -6.62
N GLY A 31 -12.59 -0.21 -5.61
CA GLY A 31 -13.57 -1.30 -5.47
C GLY A 31 -15.01 -0.79 -5.32
N ASN A 32 -15.23 0.28 -4.55
CA ASN A 32 -16.54 0.91 -4.43
C ASN A 32 -17.05 1.54 -5.74
N LEU A 33 -16.14 1.90 -6.65
CA LEU A 33 -16.46 2.38 -8.01
C LEU A 33 -16.53 1.26 -9.06
N GLY A 34 -16.38 -0.02 -8.66
CA GLY A 34 -16.35 -1.16 -9.58
C GLY A 34 -15.08 -1.25 -10.43
N GLN A 35 -14.03 -0.50 -10.11
CA GLN A 35 -12.75 -0.50 -10.81
C GLN A 35 -11.82 -1.57 -10.23
N TRP A 36 -12.25 -2.83 -10.32
CA TRP A 36 -11.61 -3.97 -9.64
C TRP A 36 -10.14 -4.18 -10.01
N ASP A 37 -9.77 -4.00 -11.28
CA ASP A 37 -8.38 -4.16 -11.72
C ASP A 37 -7.44 -3.20 -10.99
N LYS A 38 -7.86 -1.93 -10.84
CA LYS A 38 -7.08 -0.92 -10.12
C LYS A 38 -7.04 -1.21 -8.62
N ALA A 39 -8.15 -1.69 -8.06
CA ALA A 39 -8.20 -2.10 -6.66
C ALA A 39 -7.21 -3.24 -6.36
N ILE A 40 -7.18 -4.26 -7.22
CA ILE A 40 -6.25 -5.39 -7.11
C ILE A 40 -4.80 -4.92 -7.23
N MET A 41 -4.49 -4.03 -8.17
CA MET A 41 -3.14 -3.46 -8.30
C MET A 41 -2.68 -2.75 -7.01
N ASP A 42 -3.54 -1.93 -6.42
CA ASP A 42 -3.20 -1.21 -5.17
C ASP A 42 -3.05 -2.16 -3.98
N LEU A 43 -3.93 -3.16 -3.84
CA LEU A 43 -3.83 -4.16 -2.76
C LEU A 43 -2.60 -5.06 -2.91
N ASN A 44 -2.20 -5.41 -4.13
CA ASN A 44 -0.93 -6.11 -4.38
C ASN A 44 0.27 -5.28 -3.93
N LYS A 45 0.21 -3.95 -4.10
CA LYS A 45 1.28 -3.07 -3.62
C LYS A 45 1.38 -3.04 -2.10
N VAL A 46 0.25 -3.14 -1.38
CA VAL A 46 0.24 -3.28 0.09
C VAL A 46 1.01 -4.53 0.51
N ILE A 47 0.77 -5.68 -0.14
CA ILE A 47 1.46 -6.94 0.17
C ILE A 47 2.97 -6.83 -0.12
N GLU A 48 3.35 -6.18 -1.23
CA GLU A 48 4.76 -5.95 -1.56
C GLU A 48 5.47 -5.09 -0.50
N LEU A 49 4.81 -4.02 -0.06
CA LEU A 49 5.34 -3.12 0.97
C LEU A 49 5.42 -3.80 2.34
N ASP A 50 4.39 -4.55 2.73
CA ASP A 50 4.40 -5.35 3.97
C ASP A 50 5.52 -6.39 3.96
N ARG A 51 5.69 -7.13 2.85
CA ARG A 51 6.80 -8.07 2.68
C ARG A 51 8.15 -7.37 2.77
N LYS A 52 8.30 -6.19 2.17
CA LYS A 52 9.54 -5.41 2.25
C LYS A 52 9.83 -4.93 3.67
N ILE A 53 8.81 -4.50 4.40
CA ILE A 53 8.91 -4.13 5.82
C ILE A 53 9.32 -5.35 6.64
N ASN A 54 8.64 -6.49 6.48
CA ASN A 54 8.95 -7.73 7.19
C ASN A 54 10.36 -8.24 6.85
N LEU A 55 10.79 -8.18 5.58
CA LEU A 55 12.16 -8.51 5.18
C LEU A 55 13.16 -7.54 5.80
N HIS A 56 12.86 -6.23 5.83
CA HIS A 56 13.72 -5.23 6.46
C HIS A 56 13.82 -5.42 7.98
N ILE A 57 12.73 -5.76 8.66
CA ILE A 57 12.73 -6.11 10.08
C ILE A 57 13.54 -7.40 10.31
N HIS A 58 13.44 -8.39 9.42
CA HIS A 58 14.14 -9.65 9.54
C HIS A 58 15.65 -9.55 9.27
N ILE A 59 16.07 -8.76 8.27
CA ILE A 59 17.51 -8.49 7.99
C ILE A 59 18.09 -7.39 8.89
N GLY A 60 17.22 -6.55 9.48
CA GLY A 60 17.58 -5.45 10.38
C GLY A 60 17.56 -5.81 11.86
N MET A 61 16.93 -6.93 12.25
CA MET A 61 17.32 -7.63 13.47
C MET A 61 18.60 -8.40 13.14
N PRO A 62 19.77 -8.02 13.69
CA PRO A 62 20.91 -8.91 13.66
C PRO A 62 20.40 -10.18 14.35
N HIS A 63 20.22 -11.24 13.57
CA HIS A 63 20.11 -12.57 14.11
C HIS A 63 21.46 -12.81 14.80
N LYS A 64 21.57 -12.39 16.07
CA LYS A 64 22.48 -13.02 17.00
C LYS A 64 21.91 -14.41 17.21
N ILE A 65 22.23 -15.28 16.28
CA ILE A 65 22.26 -16.71 16.50
C ILE A 65 23.35 -16.87 17.56
N ASN A 66 22.94 -17.07 18.81
CA ASN A 66 23.77 -17.57 19.88
C ASN A 66 23.57 -19.08 19.95
#